data_AF-A0A0F7LU90-F1
#
_entry.id   AF-A0A0F7LU90-F1
#
_cell.length_a   1.000
_cell.length_b   1.000
_cell.length_c   1.000
_cell.angle_alpha   90.00
_cell.angle_beta   90.00
_cell.angle_gamma   90.00
#
_symmetry.space_group_name_H-M   'P 1'
#
loop_
_entity.id
_entity.type
_entity.pdbx_description
1 polymer ?
#
loop_
_entity_poly.entity_id
_entity_poly.type
_entity_poly.pdbx_seq_one_letter_code
_entity_poly.pdbx_strand_id
1 'polypeptide(L)'
;MTNINQCLLVLLITLISGCADPNEPLSPPKKNQWISVEGVAPKYTKPHVSAVYISKNCLKYQWHADMSLYKVPTYHGLRLSVKADPKTGYFQAKLPFNGGGWCKWKIDRAFVSVSYTDVSHLMKDVVIYEGGGGTGLTAFINDAARTNLSETAALDTINYSPIIYPVLKMVEKRPNRIFLQGEVRMRPFRLTLVPGAEWKITFNPKLDETKMPKITVTKEKEWVEYPNGHIETNTQEVDYRYIK
;
A
#
# COMPACT_ATOMS: atom_id res chain seq x y z
N MET A 1 55.48 44.77 22.66
CA MET A 1 55.31 43.37 22.22
C MET A 1 54.78 42.56 23.39
N THR A 2 53.47 42.33 23.41
CA THR A 2 52.79 41.44 24.36
C THR A 2 51.62 40.80 23.62
N ASN A 3 51.42 39.53 23.92
CA ASN A 3 50.99 38.46 23.02
C ASN A 3 49.46 38.41 22.87
N ILE A 4 48.95 38.63 21.65
CA ILE A 4 47.54 38.45 21.27
C ILE A 4 47.33 36.94 21.07
N ASN A 5 47.18 36.19 22.17
CA ASN A 5 46.88 34.76 22.14
C ASN A 5 46.13 34.36 23.41
N GLN A 6 44.92 34.90 23.59
CA GLN A 6 43.95 34.36 24.55
C GLN A 6 42.56 34.98 24.35
N CYS A 7 41.97 34.79 23.18
CA CYS A 7 40.52 35.01 22.98
C CYS A 7 40.00 34.20 21.78
N LEU A 8 40.58 33.03 21.55
CA LEU A 8 40.24 32.16 20.42
C LEU A 8 39.82 30.78 20.95
N LEU A 9 38.85 30.77 21.86
CA LEU A 9 38.19 29.53 22.30
C LEU A 9 36.76 29.79 22.81
N VAL A 10 35.94 30.45 21.99
CA VAL A 10 34.49 30.26 22.07
C VAL A 10 34.09 29.56 20.78
N LEU A 11 34.27 28.24 20.78
CA LEU A 11 33.59 27.35 19.83
C LEU A 11 32.09 27.54 20.09
N LEU A 12 31.49 28.49 19.37
CA LEU A 12 30.05 28.60 19.25
C LEU A 12 29.61 27.40 18.40
N ILE A 13 29.53 26.22 19.03
CA ILE A 13 28.76 25.09 18.51
C ILE A 13 27.31 25.55 18.62
N THR A 14 26.88 26.36 17.67
CA THR A 14 25.46 26.53 17.42
C THR A 14 24.97 25.15 17.00
N LEU A 15 24.41 24.43 17.97
CA LEU A 15 23.42 23.40 17.71
C LEU A 15 22.31 24.09 16.92
N ILE A 16 22.47 24.10 15.60
CA ILE A 16 21.36 24.17 14.68
C ILE A 16 20.47 23.00 15.07
N SER A 17 19.53 23.30 15.98
CA SER A 17 18.26 22.61 16.06
C SER A 17 17.54 22.90 14.74
N GLY A 18 18.10 22.33 13.66
CA GLY A 18 17.47 22.32 12.37
C GLY A 18 16.13 21.66 12.61
N CYS A 19 15.07 22.44 12.43
CA CYS A 19 13.74 21.90 12.32
C CYS A 19 13.83 20.77 11.29
N ALA A 20 13.58 19.57 11.79
CA ALA A 20 13.20 18.43 11.01
C ALA A 20 12.41 18.82 9.77
N ASP A 21 12.95 18.70 8.57
CA ASP A 21 12.09 18.79 7.40
C ASP A 21 11.19 17.54 7.42
N PRO A 22 9.85 17.70 7.55
CA PRO A 22 8.94 16.56 7.53
C PRO A 22 8.98 15.78 6.20
N ASN A 23 9.61 16.34 5.15
CA ASN A 23 9.79 15.73 3.83
C ASN A 23 11.18 15.08 3.64
N GLU A 24 11.97 14.94 4.70
CA GLU A 24 13.28 14.30 4.61
C GLU A 24 13.17 12.88 4.03
N PRO A 25 13.98 12.54 3.01
CA PRO A 25 13.89 11.25 2.35
C PRO A 25 14.24 10.08 3.27
N LEU A 26 13.83 8.89 2.87
CA LEU A 26 14.33 7.65 3.45
C LEU A 26 15.85 7.53 3.19
N SER A 27 16.61 7.18 4.22
CA SER A 27 18.04 6.85 4.12
C SER A 27 18.34 5.64 5.01
N PRO A 28 17.97 4.42 4.56
CA PRO A 28 18.15 3.21 5.33
C PRO A 28 19.63 2.95 5.67
N PRO A 29 19.96 2.46 6.88
CA PRO A 29 21.33 2.15 7.24
C PRO A 29 21.89 0.99 6.41
N LYS A 30 23.22 0.95 6.22
CA LYS A 30 23.90 -0.15 5.48
C LYS A 30 23.61 -1.53 6.08
N LYS A 31 23.66 -1.62 7.42
CA LYS A 31 23.23 -2.81 8.17
C LYS A 31 21.75 -2.64 8.50
N ASN A 32 20.89 -3.26 7.71
CA ASN A 32 19.43 -3.25 7.91
C ASN A 32 18.87 -4.64 7.69
N GLN A 33 17.83 -4.98 8.44
CA GLN A 33 17.03 -6.16 8.15
C GLN A 33 15.94 -5.75 7.15
N TRP A 34 15.61 -6.66 6.24
CA TRP A 34 14.73 -6.37 5.10
C TRP A 34 13.54 -7.30 5.15
N ILE A 35 12.37 -6.77 4.79
CA ILE A 35 11.20 -7.57 4.50
C ILE A 35 11.26 -7.89 3.01
N SER A 36 11.49 -9.16 2.69
CA SER A 36 11.43 -9.66 1.32
C SER A 36 9.98 -9.73 0.88
N VAL A 37 9.68 -9.25 -0.32
CA VAL A 37 8.37 -9.36 -0.94
C VAL A 37 8.54 -10.09 -2.24
N GLU A 38 7.78 -11.15 -2.48
CA GLU A 38 7.80 -11.88 -3.73
C GLU A 38 6.41 -12.40 -4.10
N GLY A 39 6.28 -12.87 -5.32
CA GLY A 39 5.07 -13.52 -5.76
C GLY A 39 4.97 -13.67 -7.26
N VAL A 40 3.77 -14.04 -7.73
CA VAL A 40 3.46 -14.22 -9.14
C VAL A 40 2.26 -13.37 -9.51
N ALA A 41 2.48 -12.39 -10.38
CA ALA A 41 1.41 -11.58 -10.96
C ALA A 41 0.76 -12.33 -12.14
N PRO A 42 -0.57 -12.49 -12.16
CA PRO A 42 -1.27 -13.09 -13.29
C PRO A 42 -1.02 -12.36 -14.61
N LYS A 43 -1.24 -13.06 -15.72
CA LYS A 43 -1.19 -12.46 -17.07
C LYS A 43 -2.10 -11.23 -17.13
N TYR A 44 -1.70 -10.24 -17.93
CA TYR A 44 -2.40 -8.96 -18.09
C TYR A 44 -2.45 -8.08 -16.84
N THR A 45 -1.68 -8.42 -15.80
CA THR A 45 -1.61 -7.62 -14.57
C THR A 45 -0.19 -7.14 -14.28
N LYS A 46 -0.08 -6.14 -13.42
CA LYS A 46 1.18 -5.63 -12.90
C LYS A 46 1.17 -5.60 -11.37
N PRO A 47 2.22 -6.09 -10.70
CA PRO A 47 2.34 -6.00 -9.26
C PRO A 47 2.75 -4.59 -8.82
N HIS A 48 2.30 -4.22 -7.63
CA HIS A 48 2.65 -2.98 -6.95
C HIS A 48 3.12 -3.30 -5.54
N VAL A 49 4.27 -2.76 -5.15
CA VAL A 49 4.79 -2.83 -3.78
C VAL A 49 5.04 -1.43 -3.28
N SER A 50 4.47 -1.11 -2.13
CA SER A 50 4.67 0.17 -1.47
C SER A 50 4.69 0.01 0.04
N ALA A 51 5.16 1.04 0.73
CA ALA A 51 5.17 1.08 2.18
C ALA A 51 4.89 2.50 2.67
N VAL A 52 4.43 2.58 3.91
CA VAL A 52 4.35 3.83 4.66
C VAL A 52 5.29 3.70 5.85
N TYR A 53 6.10 4.74 6.04
CA TYR A 53 6.98 4.91 7.17
C TYR A 53 6.43 6.01 8.07
N ILE A 54 6.60 5.85 9.38
CA ILE A 54 6.23 6.83 10.40
C ILE A 54 7.49 7.35 11.08
N SER A 55 7.50 8.64 11.41
CA SER A 55 8.53 9.25 12.26
C SER A 55 7.91 9.87 13.50
N LYS A 56 8.48 9.54 14.66
CA LYS A 56 8.22 10.23 15.95
C LYS A 56 9.24 11.35 16.22
N ASN A 57 10.22 11.52 15.33
CA ASN A 57 11.28 12.53 15.44
C ASN A 57 10.96 13.76 14.60
N CYS A 58 10.55 13.53 13.36
CA CYS A 58 9.98 14.55 12.50
C CYS A 58 8.51 14.65 12.83
N LEU A 59 8.12 15.79 13.38
CA LEU A 59 6.76 16.06 13.82
C LEU A 59 6.23 17.24 13.02
N LYS A 60 4.94 17.21 12.70
CA LYS A 60 4.25 18.35 12.13
C LYS A 60 3.30 18.95 13.16
N TYR A 61 3.08 20.25 13.04
CA TYR A 61 2.11 20.94 13.88
C TYR A 61 0.70 20.80 13.31
N GLN A 62 -0.25 20.62 14.20
CA GLN A 62 -1.69 20.63 13.92
C GLN A 62 -2.38 21.51 14.97
N TRP A 63 -3.55 22.02 14.61
CA TRP A 63 -4.37 22.83 15.49
C TRP A 63 -5.44 21.97 16.15
N HIS A 64 -5.58 22.09 17.46
CA HIS A 64 -6.76 21.64 18.18
C HIS A 64 -7.95 22.54 17.85
N ALA A 65 -9.17 22.07 18.17
CA ALA A 65 -10.39 22.84 17.96
C ALA A 65 -10.42 24.15 18.79
N ASP A 66 -9.68 24.20 19.89
CA ASP A 66 -9.49 25.38 20.73
C ASP A 66 -8.40 26.34 20.23
N MET A 67 -7.88 26.12 19.00
CA MET A 67 -6.77 26.88 18.41
C MET A 67 -5.44 26.75 19.16
N SER A 68 -5.26 25.75 20.02
CA SER A 68 -3.93 25.39 20.53
C SER A 68 -3.16 24.50 19.54
N LEU A 69 -1.83 24.63 19.53
CA LEU A 69 -0.96 23.90 18.60
C LEU A 69 -0.44 22.61 19.26
N TYR A 70 -0.53 21.48 18.55
CA TYR A 70 0.05 20.21 19.00
C TYR A 70 0.87 19.53 17.91
N LYS A 71 1.80 18.66 18.34
CA LYS A 71 2.71 17.95 17.45
C LYS A 71 2.20 16.54 17.19
N VAL A 72 2.19 16.13 15.93
CA VAL A 72 1.87 14.77 15.51
C VAL A 72 2.99 14.12 14.69
N PRO A 73 3.13 12.79 14.73
CA PRO A 73 4.03 12.05 13.84
C PRO A 73 3.82 12.39 12.36
N THR A 74 4.91 12.40 11.60
CA THR A 74 4.87 12.51 10.14
C THR A 74 4.95 11.14 9.49
N TYR A 75 4.58 11.09 8.21
CA TYR A 75 4.55 9.86 7.42
C TYR A 75 5.26 10.07 6.08
N HIS A 76 5.98 9.05 5.62
CA HIS A 76 6.62 9.03 4.31
C HIS A 76 6.17 7.79 3.54
N GLY A 77 5.62 8.01 2.34
CA GLY A 77 5.24 6.93 1.42
C GLY A 77 6.43 6.50 0.55
N LEU A 78 6.66 5.20 0.43
CA LEU A 78 7.61 4.60 -0.50
C LEU A 78 6.82 3.81 -1.54
N ARG A 79 6.99 4.13 -2.83
CA ARG A 79 6.44 3.33 -3.94
C ARG A 79 7.60 2.75 -4.73
N LEU A 80 7.65 1.44 -4.84
CA LEU A 80 8.72 0.77 -5.59
C LEU A 80 8.31 0.55 -7.04
N SER A 81 9.26 0.73 -7.96
CA SER A 81 9.08 0.32 -9.36
C SER A 81 9.37 -1.17 -9.47
N VAL A 82 8.33 -1.99 -9.31
CA VAL A 82 8.42 -3.46 -9.39
C VAL A 82 8.09 -3.91 -10.81
N LYS A 83 8.90 -4.81 -11.34
CA LYS A 83 8.67 -5.48 -12.63
C LYS A 83 8.44 -6.96 -12.37
N ALA A 84 7.43 -7.52 -13.03
CA ALA A 84 7.23 -8.96 -13.11
C ALA A 84 7.97 -9.50 -14.33
N ASP A 85 8.47 -10.73 -14.22
CA ASP A 85 8.96 -11.49 -15.36
C ASP A 85 7.79 -11.73 -16.35
N PRO A 86 7.96 -11.42 -17.64
CA PRO A 86 6.86 -11.44 -18.60
C PRO A 86 6.34 -12.85 -18.94
N LYS A 87 7.13 -13.91 -18.67
CA LYS A 87 6.74 -15.30 -18.97
C LYS A 87 6.10 -15.97 -17.77
N THR A 88 6.67 -15.76 -16.59
CA THR A 88 6.31 -16.45 -15.35
C THR A 88 5.43 -15.60 -14.44
N GLY A 89 5.40 -14.28 -14.63
CA GLY A 89 4.74 -13.34 -13.73
C GLY A 89 5.50 -13.09 -12.42
N TYR A 90 6.64 -13.75 -12.21
CA TYR A 90 7.39 -13.67 -10.96
C TYR A 90 7.91 -12.26 -10.69
N PHE A 91 7.73 -11.75 -9.48
CA PHE A 91 8.28 -10.48 -9.05
C PHE A 91 8.91 -10.58 -7.67
N GLN A 92 9.86 -9.69 -7.40
CA GLN A 92 10.49 -9.56 -6.10
C GLN A 92 10.78 -8.08 -5.78
N ALA A 93 10.75 -7.74 -4.50
CA ALA A 93 11.10 -6.45 -3.95
C ALA A 93 11.62 -6.61 -2.52
N LYS A 94 12.26 -5.56 -1.99
CA LYS A 94 12.71 -5.51 -0.60
C LYS A 94 12.30 -4.19 0.03
N LEU A 95 11.72 -4.26 1.22
CA LEU A 95 11.35 -3.09 2.01
C LEU A 95 12.30 -2.98 3.21
N PRO A 96 12.95 -1.82 3.42
CA PRO A 96 13.83 -1.65 4.57
C PRO A 96 12.98 -1.59 5.84
N PHE A 97 13.32 -2.39 6.86
CA PHE A 97 12.59 -2.33 8.13
C PHE A 97 12.82 -1.00 8.84
N ASN A 98 14.07 -0.54 8.89
CA ASN A 98 14.41 0.82 9.29
C ASN A 98 14.57 1.69 8.04
N GLY A 99 13.68 2.66 7.86
CA GLY A 99 13.77 3.67 6.80
C GLY A 99 14.91 4.69 7.05
N GLY A 100 15.36 4.81 8.28
CA GLY A 100 16.56 5.59 8.64
C GLY A 100 16.40 7.09 8.37
N GLY A 101 17.48 7.72 7.91
CA GLY A 101 17.55 9.17 7.72
C GLY A 101 17.48 9.97 9.02
N TRP A 102 17.50 11.29 8.88
CA TRP A 102 17.48 12.21 10.02
C TRP A 102 16.17 12.07 10.82
N CYS A 103 15.05 11.80 10.13
CA CYS A 103 13.76 11.51 10.75
C CYS A 103 13.65 10.14 11.44
N LYS A 104 14.67 9.27 11.39
CA LYS A 104 14.61 7.92 11.97
C LYS A 104 13.34 7.16 11.56
N TRP A 105 13.03 7.19 10.27
CA TRP A 105 11.84 6.57 9.69
C TRP A 105 11.75 5.09 10.06
N LYS A 106 10.58 4.65 10.53
CA LYS A 106 10.26 3.25 10.84
C LYS A 106 9.11 2.79 9.97
N ILE A 107 9.20 1.57 9.41
CA ILE A 107 8.10 1.04 8.61
C ILE A 107 6.86 0.87 9.50
N ASP A 108 5.71 1.31 8.99
CA ASP A 108 4.40 1.25 9.66
C ASP A 108 3.49 0.25 8.94
N ARG A 109 3.44 0.35 7.60
CA ARG A 109 2.63 -0.52 6.74
C ARG A 109 3.37 -0.89 5.47
N ALA A 110 3.15 -2.11 5.00
CA ALA A 110 3.51 -2.56 3.65
C ALA A 110 2.25 -2.92 2.85
N PHE A 111 2.26 -2.63 1.56
CA PHE A 111 1.16 -2.93 0.64
C PHE A 111 1.70 -3.73 -0.53
N VAL A 112 1.02 -4.82 -0.86
CA VAL A 112 1.30 -5.63 -2.04
C VAL A 112 -0.01 -5.85 -2.77
N SER A 113 -0.09 -5.49 -4.04
CA SER A 113 -1.31 -5.63 -4.85
C SER A 113 -1.00 -5.86 -6.32
N VAL A 114 -2.01 -6.25 -7.09
CA VAL A 114 -1.97 -6.33 -8.54
C VAL A 114 -3.10 -5.52 -9.15
N SER A 115 -2.87 -4.92 -10.31
CA SER A 115 -3.91 -4.27 -11.14
C SER A 115 -3.80 -4.73 -12.58
N TYR A 116 -4.89 -4.68 -13.34
CA TYR A 116 -4.81 -4.87 -14.79
C TYR A 116 -3.88 -3.86 -15.46
N THR A 117 -3.21 -4.32 -16.51
CA THR A 117 -2.49 -3.50 -17.51
C THR A 117 -3.17 -3.54 -18.86
N ASP A 118 -3.94 -4.59 -19.14
CA ASP A 118 -4.69 -4.79 -20.37
C ASP A 118 -5.99 -5.54 -20.04
N VAL A 119 -7.09 -5.10 -20.64
CA VAL A 119 -8.43 -5.69 -20.50
C VAL A 119 -9.12 -5.87 -21.86
N SER A 120 -8.38 -5.64 -22.96
CA SER A 120 -8.92 -5.68 -24.33
C SER A 120 -9.41 -7.07 -24.74
N HIS A 121 -8.89 -8.13 -24.12
CA HIS A 121 -9.35 -9.51 -24.33
C HIS A 121 -10.68 -9.80 -23.64
N LEU A 122 -11.08 -9.01 -22.64
CA LEU A 122 -12.35 -9.17 -21.93
C LEU A 122 -13.49 -8.44 -22.64
N MET A 123 -13.26 -7.21 -23.08
CA MET A 123 -14.28 -6.37 -23.68
C MET A 123 -13.65 -5.26 -24.54
N LYS A 124 -14.30 -4.91 -25.66
CA LYS A 124 -13.92 -3.75 -26.48
C LYS A 124 -14.44 -2.45 -25.86
N ASP A 125 -13.77 -1.33 -26.14
CA ASP A 125 -14.19 0.03 -25.73
C ASP A 125 -14.36 0.20 -24.21
N VAL A 126 -13.51 -0.48 -23.45
CA VAL A 126 -13.47 -0.44 -21.99
C VAL A 126 -12.15 0.16 -21.51
N VAL A 127 -12.21 0.93 -20.42
CA VAL A 127 -11.01 1.52 -19.80
C VAL A 127 -10.68 0.80 -18.49
N ILE A 128 -9.40 0.76 -18.13
CA ILE A 128 -9.00 0.33 -16.78
C ILE A 128 -9.37 1.44 -15.80
N TYR A 129 -9.98 1.08 -14.66
CA TYR A 129 -10.39 2.06 -13.66
C TYR A 129 -9.19 2.89 -13.16
N GLU A 130 -9.27 4.23 -13.29
CA GLU A 130 -8.23 5.17 -12.85
C GLU A 130 -7.95 5.06 -11.34
N GLY A 131 -6.68 5.10 -10.96
CA GLY A 131 -6.25 4.98 -9.56
C GLY A 131 -5.99 3.54 -9.08
N GLY A 132 -5.90 2.58 -10.01
CA GLY A 132 -5.53 1.21 -9.68
C GLY A 132 -6.68 0.51 -8.98
N GLY A 133 -7.66 0.08 -9.77
CA GLY A 133 -8.63 -0.94 -9.40
C GLY A 133 -7.96 -2.29 -9.18
N GLY A 134 -6.96 -2.32 -8.29
CA GLY A 134 -6.18 -3.45 -7.91
C GLY A 134 -6.56 -3.93 -6.52
N THR A 135 -6.22 -5.17 -6.25
CA THR A 135 -6.51 -5.85 -5.00
C THR A 135 -5.27 -6.56 -4.48
N GLY A 136 -5.21 -6.78 -3.17
CA GLY A 136 -4.06 -7.41 -2.55
C GLY A 136 -4.15 -7.42 -1.03
N LEU A 137 -3.04 -7.09 -0.37
CA LEU A 137 -2.91 -7.12 1.09
C LEU A 137 -2.24 -5.86 1.64
N THR A 138 -2.59 -5.54 2.87
CA THR A 138 -1.91 -4.56 3.71
C THR A 138 -1.33 -5.30 4.92
N ALA A 139 -0.03 -5.20 5.14
CA ALA A 139 0.62 -5.70 6.34
C ALA A 139 0.91 -4.52 7.28
N PHE A 140 0.23 -4.50 8.44
CA PHE A 140 0.52 -3.62 9.56
C PHE A 140 1.68 -4.22 10.35
N ILE A 141 2.79 -3.50 10.43
CA ILE A 141 4.04 -4.03 10.99
C ILE A 141 4.08 -3.81 12.50
N ASN A 142 4.34 -4.88 13.26
CA ASN A 142 4.51 -4.84 14.72
C ASN A 142 3.38 -4.06 15.43
N ASP A 143 3.74 -2.95 16.09
CA ASP A 143 2.90 -2.10 16.92
C ASP A 143 2.24 -0.94 16.14
N ALA A 144 2.24 -0.97 14.80
CA ALA A 144 1.50 -0.01 13.98
C ALA A 144 0.06 0.16 14.49
N ALA A 145 -0.45 1.40 14.52
CA ALA A 145 -1.76 1.68 15.11
C ALA A 145 -2.85 0.77 14.50
N ARG A 146 -3.67 0.17 15.36
CA ARG A 146 -4.81 -0.64 14.91
C ARG A 146 -5.86 0.28 14.31
N THR A 147 -5.94 0.29 12.99
CA THR A 147 -6.98 1.02 12.25
C THR A 147 -8.04 0.09 11.67
N ASN A 148 -7.86 -1.23 11.82
CA ASN A 148 -8.81 -2.24 11.34
C ASN A 148 -8.99 -3.33 12.41
N LEU A 149 -10.25 -3.68 12.71
CA LEU A 149 -10.58 -4.64 13.76
C LEU A 149 -10.47 -6.11 13.29
N SER A 150 -10.38 -6.36 11.98
CA SER A 150 -10.36 -7.70 11.37
C SER A 150 -9.00 -8.11 10.78
N GLU A 151 -7.91 -7.62 11.35
CA GLU A 151 -6.54 -7.97 10.94
C GLU A 151 -6.23 -9.47 11.19
N THR A 152 -5.73 -10.17 10.17
CA THR A 152 -5.25 -11.55 10.31
C THR A 152 -3.83 -11.56 10.89
N ALA A 153 -3.61 -12.22 12.04
CA ALA A 153 -2.30 -12.29 12.65
C ALA A 153 -1.32 -13.15 11.82
N ALA A 154 -0.08 -12.69 11.71
CA ALA A 154 1.02 -13.36 11.02
C ALA A 154 2.33 -13.11 11.78
N LEU A 155 3.21 -14.11 11.81
CA LEU A 155 4.52 -14.05 12.47
C LEU A 155 5.61 -14.28 11.42
N ASP A 156 6.48 -13.29 11.24
CA ASP A 156 7.61 -13.19 10.31
C ASP A 156 7.27 -13.31 8.82
N THR A 157 6.26 -14.10 8.47
CA THR A 157 5.87 -14.42 7.11
C THR A 157 4.38 -14.25 6.85
N ILE A 158 4.04 -13.77 5.66
CA ILE A 158 2.68 -13.80 5.10
C ILE A 158 2.73 -14.62 3.81
N ASN A 159 1.83 -15.59 3.68
CA ASN A 159 1.58 -16.27 2.42
C ASN A 159 0.11 -16.06 2.02
N TYR A 160 -0.13 -15.23 1.00
CA TYR A 160 -1.47 -14.84 0.58
C TYR A 160 -1.69 -15.14 -0.91
N SER A 161 -2.65 -16.02 -1.19
CA SER A 161 -2.96 -16.48 -2.55
C SER A 161 -4.47 -16.38 -2.83
N PRO A 162 -5.02 -15.15 -2.91
CA PRO A 162 -6.45 -15.00 -3.12
C PRO A 162 -6.85 -15.38 -4.55
N ILE A 163 -8.09 -15.81 -4.74
CA ILE A 163 -8.73 -15.72 -6.05
C ILE A 163 -9.19 -14.26 -6.23
N ILE A 164 -8.99 -13.73 -7.43
CA ILE A 164 -9.39 -12.37 -7.78
C ILE A 164 -10.18 -12.42 -9.09
N TYR A 165 -11.17 -11.56 -9.22
CA TYR A 165 -12.10 -11.53 -10.35
C TYR A 165 -12.10 -10.15 -11.03
N PRO A 166 -12.30 -10.08 -12.35
CA PRO A 166 -12.68 -8.83 -12.99
C PRO A 166 -14.08 -8.40 -12.55
N VAL A 167 -14.30 -7.09 -12.47
CA VAL A 167 -15.61 -6.48 -12.29
C VAL A 167 -15.80 -5.43 -13.38
N LEU A 168 -16.92 -5.52 -14.10
CA LEU A 168 -17.32 -4.53 -15.08
C LEU A 168 -18.18 -3.47 -14.40
N LYS A 169 -17.84 -2.19 -14.57
CA LYS A 169 -18.64 -1.06 -14.10
C LYS A 169 -19.10 -0.21 -15.27
N MET A 170 -20.40 -0.14 -15.44
CA MET A 170 -21.10 0.63 -16.47
C MET A 170 -21.80 1.80 -15.78
N VAL A 171 -21.41 3.02 -16.14
CA VAL A 171 -22.03 4.24 -15.60
C VAL A 171 -22.58 5.02 -16.78
N GLU A 172 -23.86 5.40 -16.71
CA GLU A 172 -24.53 6.15 -17.76
C GLU A 172 -23.70 7.38 -18.18
N LYS A 173 -23.46 7.53 -19.49
CA LYS A 173 -22.65 8.60 -20.09
C LYS A 173 -21.16 8.61 -19.72
N ARG A 174 -20.62 7.52 -19.16
CA ARG A 174 -19.19 7.35 -18.94
C ARG A 174 -18.67 6.10 -19.65
N PRO A 175 -17.38 6.06 -20.02
CA PRO A 175 -16.77 4.84 -20.51
C PRO A 175 -16.92 3.70 -19.50
N ASN A 176 -17.20 2.49 -20.02
CA ASN A 176 -17.20 1.27 -19.22
C ASN A 176 -15.82 1.05 -18.60
N ARG A 177 -15.78 0.51 -17.38
CA ARG A 177 -14.54 0.32 -16.64
C ARG A 177 -14.40 -1.11 -16.15
N ILE A 178 -13.20 -1.66 -16.22
CA ILE A 178 -12.87 -2.94 -15.59
C ILE A 178 -11.83 -2.73 -14.48
N PHE A 179 -12.02 -3.44 -13.37
CA PHE A 179 -11.06 -3.52 -12.27
C PHE A 179 -11.03 -4.91 -11.64
N LEU A 180 -10.02 -5.18 -10.83
CA LEU A 180 -9.87 -6.42 -10.06
C LEU A 180 -10.47 -6.28 -8.67
N GLN A 181 -11.18 -7.33 -8.24
CA GLN A 181 -11.78 -7.45 -6.93
C GLN A 181 -11.40 -8.79 -6.30
N GLY A 182 -10.83 -8.75 -5.10
CA GLY A 182 -10.71 -9.91 -4.21
C GLY A 182 -11.85 -9.93 -3.18
N GLU A 183 -11.74 -10.79 -2.16
CA GLU A 183 -12.70 -10.85 -1.05
C GLU A 183 -12.92 -9.48 -0.39
N VAL A 184 -11.82 -8.74 -0.26
CA VAL A 184 -11.79 -7.34 0.10
C VAL A 184 -10.77 -6.66 -0.80
N ARG A 185 -10.85 -5.32 -0.93
CA ARG A 185 -9.89 -4.58 -1.75
C ARG A 185 -8.44 -4.84 -1.30
N MET A 186 -8.16 -4.68 -0.01
CA MET A 186 -6.86 -4.96 0.59
C MET A 186 -7.06 -5.79 1.87
N ARG A 187 -6.62 -7.05 1.88
CA ARG A 187 -6.72 -7.91 3.06
C ARG A 187 -5.78 -7.42 4.16
N PRO A 188 -6.29 -7.06 5.35
CA PRO A 188 -5.44 -6.58 6.43
C PRO A 188 -4.77 -7.74 7.17
N PHE A 189 -3.45 -7.66 7.36
CA PHE A 189 -2.65 -8.56 8.17
C PHE A 189 -1.92 -7.78 9.26
N ARG A 190 -1.80 -8.38 10.44
CA ARG A 190 -0.91 -7.92 11.51
C ARG A 190 0.35 -8.77 11.45
N LEU A 191 1.44 -8.20 10.94
CA LEU A 191 2.71 -8.90 10.78
C LEU A 191 3.67 -8.53 11.91
N THR A 192 3.85 -9.47 12.84
CA THR A 192 4.85 -9.36 13.91
C THR A 192 6.18 -9.89 13.40
N LEU A 193 7.24 -9.10 13.57
CA LEU A 193 8.57 -9.37 13.05
C LEU A 193 9.56 -9.59 14.20
N VAL A 194 10.11 -10.79 14.30
CA VAL A 194 11.12 -11.18 15.30
C VAL A 194 12.52 -10.80 14.80
N PRO A 195 13.31 -10.02 15.56
CA PRO A 195 14.66 -9.66 15.15
C PRO A 195 15.53 -10.88 14.82
N GLY A 196 16.23 -10.83 13.68
CA GLY A 196 17.09 -11.93 13.22
C GLY A 196 16.38 -13.05 12.46
N ALA A 197 15.04 -13.12 12.45
CA ALA A 197 14.29 -14.05 11.62
C ALA A 197 14.28 -13.65 10.13
N GLU A 198 13.93 -14.57 9.25
CA GLU A 198 13.65 -14.23 7.86
C GLU A 198 12.25 -13.61 7.76
N TRP A 199 12.16 -12.39 7.23
CA TRP A 199 10.89 -11.68 7.07
C TRP A 199 10.43 -11.68 5.62
N LYS A 200 9.24 -12.20 5.36
CA LYS A 200 8.80 -12.47 3.99
C LYS A 200 7.30 -12.27 3.76
N ILE A 201 6.95 -11.65 2.64
CA ILE A 201 5.57 -11.54 2.16
C ILE A 201 5.51 -12.19 0.78
N THR A 202 4.75 -13.28 0.67
CA THR A 202 4.50 -13.99 -0.57
C THR A 202 3.08 -13.69 -1.05
N PHE A 203 2.93 -13.14 -2.26
CA PHE A 203 1.62 -12.79 -2.84
C PHE A 203 1.41 -13.45 -4.21
N ASN A 204 0.59 -14.51 -4.24
CA ASN A 204 0.32 -15.32 -5.43
C ASN A 204 -1.17 -15.35 -5.77
N PRO A 205 -1.77 -14.24 -6.20
CA PRO A 205 -3.18 -14.22 -6.55
C PRO A 205 -3.46 -15.09 -7.78
N LYS A 206 -4.63 -15.71 -7.82
CA LYS A 206 -5.15 -16.43 -8.99
C LYS A 206 -6.25 -15.61 -9.63
N LEU A 207 -6.03 -15.17 -10.86
CA LEU A 207 -7.04 -14.46 -11.64
C LEU A 207 -8.03 -15.46 -12.26
N ASP A 208 -9.32 -15.28 -11.98
CA ASP A 208 -10.41 -16.02 -12.59
C ASP A 208 -11.29 -15.07 -13.41
N GLU A 209 -11.10 -15.09 -14.73
CA GLU A 209 -11.85 -14.26 -15.67
C GLU A 209 -13.12 -14.95 -16.19
N THR A 210 -13.40 -16.18 -15.75
CA THR A 210 -14.65 -16.89 -16.13
C THR A 210 -15.88 -16.31 -15.46
N LYS A 211 -15.66 -15.50 -14.41
CA LYS A 211 -16.69 -14.86 -13.59
C LYS A 211 -16.44 -13.37 -13.55
N MET A 212 -17.43 -12.59 -13.96
CA MET A 212 -17.33 -11.14 -14.01
C MET A 212 -18.66 -10.49 -13.59
N PRO A 213 -18.79 -10.06 -12.33
CA PRO A 213 -19.92 -9.25 -11.90
C PRO A 213 -20.01 -7.93 -12.67
N LYS A 214 -21.22 -7.42 -12.82
CA LYS A 214 -21.51 -6.19 -13.55
C LYS A 214 -22.21 -5.20 -12.63
N ILE A 215 -21.59 -4.06 -12.40
CA ILE A 215 -22.19 -2.91 -11.72
C ILE A 215 -22.80 -2.02 -12.80
N THR A 216 -24.09 -1.72 -12.69
CA THR A 216 -24.76 -0.75 -13.56
C THR A 216 -25.24 0.43 -12.74
N VAL A 217 -24.94 1.64 -13.20
CA VAL A 217 -25.34 2.89 -12.55
C VAL A 217 -26.01 3.79 -13.59
N THR A 218 -27.29 4.08 -13.39
CA THR A 218 -28.06 5.06 -14.16
C THR A 218 -28.40 6.26 -13.29
N LYS A 219 -29.06 7.27 -13.87
CA LYS A 219 -29.60 8.39 -13.09
C LYS A 219 -30.59 7.99 -12.00
N GLU A 220 -31.34 6.91 -12.21
CA GLU A 220 -32.46 6.53 -11.35
C GLU A 220 -32.11 5.37 -10.42
N LYS A 221 -31.22 4.46 -10.85
CA LYS A 221 -31.00 3.17 -10.20
C LYS A 221 -29.55 2.73 -10.31
N GLU A 222 -29.19 1.87 -9.37
CA GLU A 222 -27.93 1.13 -9.38
C GLU A 222 -28.16 -0.30 -8.93
N TRP A 223 -27.41 -1.22 -9.51
CA TRP A 223 -27.47 -2.63 -9.14
C TRP A 223 -26.19 -3.37 -9.54
N VAL A 224 -26.01 -4.54 -8.95
CA VAL A 224 -24.95 -5.50 -9.27
C VAL A 224 -25.58 -6.79 -9.77
N GLU A 225 -25.20 -7.22 -10.98
CA GLU A 225 -25.53 -8.52 -11.55
C GLU A 225 -24.35 -9.48 -11.36
N TYR A 226 -24.62 -10.67 -10.82
CA TYR A 226 -23.62 -11.68 -10.56
C TYR A 226 -23.66 -12.81 -11.60
N PRO A 227 -22.55 -13.54 -11.82
CA PRO A 227 -22.47 -14.61 -12.82
C PRO A 227 -23.49 -15.74 -12.63
N ASN A 228 -23.99 -15.94 -11.40
CA ASN A 228 -25.01 -16.94 -11.07
C ASN A 228 -26.46 -16.46 -11.34
N GLY A 229 -26.65 -15.25 -11.87
CA GLY A 229 -27.96 -14.64 -12.13
C GLY A 229 -28.56 -13.90 -10.92
N HIS A 230 -27.89 -13.88 -9.77
CA HIS A 230 -28.31 -13.05 -8.63
C HIS A 230 -28.16 -11.56 -8.96
N ILE A 231 -29.07 -10.73 -8.45
CA ILE A 231 -29.07 -9.29 -8.64
C ILE A 231 -29.28 -8.61 -7.29
N GLU A 232 -28.40 -7.68 -6.95
CA GLU A 232 -28.55 -6.79 -5.80
C GLU A 232 -28.82 -5.36 -6.26
N THR A 233 -29.96 -4.80 -5.86
CA THR A 233 -30.38 -3.44 -6.23
C THR A 233 -30.01 -2.43 -5.16
N ASN A 234 -29.90 -1.15 -5.53
CA ASN A 234 -29.54 -0.02 -4.65
C ASN A 234 -28.15 -0.17 -4.02
N THR A 235 -27.22 -0.77 -4.76
CA THR A 235 -25.82 -0.88 -4.37
C THR A 235 -24.91 -0.87 -5.60
N GLN A 236 -23.67 -0.41 -5.41
CA GLN A 236 -22.55 -0.59 -6.33
C GLN A 236 -21.47 -1.51 -5.73
N GLU A 237 -21.67 -1.98 -4.51
CA GLU A 237 -20.73 -2.84 -3.79
C GLU A 237 -20.91 -4.28 -4.27
N VAL A 238 -19.81 -4.89 -4.69
CA VAL A 238 -19.81 -6.29 -5.11
C VAL A 238 -19.56 -7.16 -3.89
N ASP A 239 -20.57 -7.93 -3.51
CA ASP A 239 -20.44 -8.99 -2.52
C ASP A 239 -19.74 -10.19 -3.13
N TYR A 240 -18.53 -10.45 -2.62
CA TYR A 240 -17.66 -11.52 -3.07
C TYR A 240 -18.31 -12.92 -2.93
N ARG A 241 -19.29 -13.09 -2.05
CA ARG A 241 -19.99 -14.37 -1.83
C ARG A 241 -20.77 -14.84 -3.05
N TYR A 242 -21.32 -13.92 -3.85
CA TYR A 242 -22.10 -14.26 -5.04
C TYR A 242 -21.26 -14.39 -6.32
N ILE A 243 -19.95 -14.09 -6.24
CA ILE A 243 -19.01 -14.39 -7.32
C ILE A 243 -18.53 -15.85 -7.23
N LYS A 244 -18.41 -16.40 -6.01
CA LYS A 244 -17.88 -17.76 -5.78
C LYS A 244 -18.73 -18.86 -6.39
#